data_AF-A0A093CCR3-F1
#
_entry.id   AF-A0A093CCR3-F1
#
_cell.length_a   1.000
_cell.length_b   1.000
_cell.length_c   1.000
_cell.angle_alpha   90.00
_cell.angle_beta   90.00
_cell.angle_gamma   90.00
#
_symmetry.space_group_name_H-M   'P 1'
#
loop_
_entity.id
_entity.type
_entity.pdbx_description
1 polymer ?
#
loop_
_entity_poly.entity_id
_entity_poly.type
_entity_poly.pdbx_seq_one_letter_code
_entity_poly.pdbx_strand_id
1 'polypeptide(L)'
;LSAPSGLTHESHRKDVEQVYLRCSEGSIEWMYPTGALIVNLRPNTSPASYKHLTVCIKPFKDSAGANIYLEKTGELKLLVRDGDRRPGKVYCFGYDQGGLFVEATPQQDISRKITGFQYELMNKAIASDLHTVS
;
A
#
# COMPACT_ATOMS: atom_id res chain seq x y z
N LEU A 1 -8.88 36.74 27.07
CA LEU A 1 -7.67 35.93 26.90
C LEU A 1 -8.11 34.54 26.47
N SER A 2 -8.14 34.29 25.17
CA SER A 2 -8.58 33.01 24.60
C SER A 2 -7.45 32.00 24.74
N ALA A 3 -7.69 30.90 25.43
CA ALA A 3 -6.78 29.76 25.45
C ALA A 3 -6.65 29.22 24.01
N PRO A 4 -5.43 28.99 23.50
CA PRO A 4 -5.29 28.30 22.22
C PRO A 4 -5.80 26.87 22.43
N SER A 5 -6.86 26.50 21.72
CA SER A 5 -7.29 25.11 21.61
C SER A 5 -6.09 24.29 21.16
N GLY A 6 -5.63 23.37 22.02
CA GLY A 6 -4.46 22.51 21.82
C GLY A 6 -4.64 21.45 20.73
N LEU A 7 -5.24 21.81 19.60
CA LEU A 7 -5.08 21.09 18.34
C LEU A 7 -3.88 21.68 17.63
N THR A 8 -2.71 21.64 18.27
CA THR A 8 -1.47 21.74 17.52
C THR A 8 -1.45 20.52 16.61
N HIS A 9 -1.75 20.73 15.33
CA HIS A 9 -1.47 19.77 14.27
C HIS A 9 0.05 19.63 14.21
N GLU A 10 0.56 18.80 15.13
CA GLU A 10 1.97 18.50 15.23
C GLU A 10 2.41 18.03 13.85
N SER A 11 3.42 18.70 13.32
CA SER A 11 3.82 18.56 11.92
C SER A 11 4.57 17.24 11.72
N HIS A 12 3.92 16.12 12.01
CA HIS A 12 4.32 14.76 11.66
C HIS A 12 4.28 14.53 10.13
N ARG A 13 4.43 15.59 9.32
CA ARG A 13 4.48 15.56 7.85
C ARG A 13 5.62 14.70 7.29
N LYS A 14 6.45 14.11 8.16
CA LYS A 14 7.59 13.26 7.81
C LYS A 14 7.75 12.03 8.71
N ASP A 15 6.74 11.66 9.50
CA ASP A 15 6.81 10.36 10.16
C ASP A 15 6.50 9.26 9.16
N VAL A 16 7.38 8.27 9.14
CA VAL A 16 7.26 7.08 8.31
C VAL A 16 7.04 5.90 9.25
N GLU A 17 5.82 5.37 9.23
CA GLU A 17 5.48 4.18 9.98
C GLU A 17 5.78 2.92 9.16
N GLN A 18 5.93 1.78 9.82
CA GLN A 18 6.20 0.51 9.16
C GLN A 18 5.27 -0.58 9.68
N VAL A 19 4.68 -1.34 8.75
CA VAL A 19 3.89 -2.53 9.07
C VAL A 19 4.49 -3.77 8.43
N TYR A 20 4.37 -4.90 9.11
CA TYR A 20 4.93 -6.19 8.68
C TYR A 20 3.80 -7.20 8.54
N LEU A 21 3.65 -7.75 7.35
CA LEU A 21 2.58 -8.69 7.01
C LEU A 21 3.17 -10.05 6.69
N ARG A 22 2.68 -11.10 7.34
CA ARG A 22 3.19 -12.48 7.16
C ARG A 22 2.27 -13.39 6.34
N CYS A 23 1.02 -12.99 6.18
CA CYS A 23 0.02 -13.77 5.44
C CYS A 23 0.29 -13.67 3.94
N SER A 24 -0.15 -14.68 3.18
CA SER A 24 -0.13 -14.67 1.72
C SER A 24 -1.21 -13.78 1.13
N GLU A 25 -2.26 -13.46 1.89
CA GLU A 25 -3.31 -12.53 1.48
C GLU A 25 -3.85 -11.77 2.68
N GLY A 26 -4.51 -10.65 2.43
CA GLY A 26 -5.22 -9.88 3.44
C GLY A 26 -5.56 -8.48 2.96
N SER A 27 -5.83 -7.59 3.90
CA SER A 27 -6.12 -6.18 3.63
C SER A 27 -5.42 -5.26 4.62
N ILE A 28 -5.19 -4.04 4.18
CA ILE A 28 -4.73 -2.93 5.01
C ILE A 28 -5.79 -1.84 4.94
N GLU A 29 -6.10 -1.25 6.09
CA GLU A 29 -6.89 -0.03 6.20
C GLU A 29 -6.15 0.95 7.11
N TRP A 30 -5.81 2.11 6.56
CA TRP A 30 -5.13 3.18 7.26
C TRP A 30 -6.06 4.38 7.39
N MET A 31 -6.56 4.59 8.61
CA MET A 31 -7.50 5.67 8.92
C MET A 31 -6.75 6.95 9.27
N TYR A 32 -7.23 8.08 8.76
CA TYR A 32 -6.59 9.39 8.94
C TYR A 32 -5.11 9.37 8.52
N PRO A 33 -4.82 9.03 7.25
CA PRO A 33 -3.45 8.91 6.77
C PRO A 33 -2.69 10.23 6.96
N THR A 34 -1.51 10.15 7.59
CA THR A 34 -0.58 11.27 7.79
C THR A 34 0.85 10.77 7.56
N GLY A 35 1.72 11.59 6.97
CA GLY A 35 3.09 11.17 6.67
C GLY A 35 3.12 10.01 5.64
N ALA A 36 3.80 8.91 5.97
CA ALA A 36 3.88 7.74 5.09
C ALA A 36 3.93 6.40 5.86
N LEU A 37 3.63 5.33 5.15
CA LEU A 37 3.59 3.96 5.65
C LEU A 37 4.38 3.02 4.71
N ILE A 38 5.40 2.36 5.23
CA ILE A 38 6.12 1.28 4.53
C ILE A 38 5.43 -0.04 4.88
N VAL A 39 4.98 -0.76 3.86
CA VAL A 39 4.35 -2.06 4.00
C VAL A 39 5.34 -3.16 3.61
N ASN A 40 5.84 -3.87 4.62
CA ASN A 40 6.79 -4.96 4.47
C ASN A 40 6.05 -6.31 4.41
N LEU A 41 5.98 -6.91 3.23
CA LEU A 41 5.52 -8.29 3.07
C LEU A 41 6.66 -9.23 3.47
N ARG A 42 6.40 -10.19 4.36
CA ARG A 42 7.34 -11.20 4.84
C ARG A 42 6.65 -12.57 4.90
N PRO A 43 6.36 -13.19 3.75
CA PRO A 43 5.65 -14.46 3.73
C PRO A 43 6.43 -15.55 4.45
N ASN A 44 5.72 -16.47 5.11
CA ASN A 44 6.28 -17.62 5.82
C ASN A 44 6.75 -18.74 4.85
N THR A 45 7.51 -18.38 3.82
CA THR A 45 8.08 -19.30 2.83
C THR A 45 9.59 -19.11 2.74
N SER A 46 10.30 -20.04 2.09
CA SER A 46 11.75 -19.95 1.97
C SER A 46 12.17 -18.68 1.22
N PRO A 47 13.21 -17.95 1.66
CA PRO A 47 13.68 -16.74 0.96
C PRO A 47 14.07 -17.00 -0.50
N ALA A 48 14.51 -18.22 -0.83
CA ALA A 48 14.82 -18.62 -2.20
C ALA A 48 13.59 -18.58 -3.12
N SER A 49 12.40 -18.79 -2.58
CA SER A 49 11.13 -18.75 -3.31
C SER A 49 10.68 -17.32 -3.65
N TYR A 50 11.20 -16.30 -2.95
CA TYR A 50 10.74 -14.91 -3.11
C TYR A 50 10.91 -14.38 -4.53
N LYS A 51 11.93 -14.84 -5.26
CA LYS A 51 12.16 -14.48 -6.68
C LYS A 51 11.05 -14.94 -7.62
N HIS A 52 10.23 -15.90 -7.19
CA HIS A 52 9.10 -16.41 -7.95
C HIS A 52 7.76 -15.90 -7.42
N LEU A 53 7.75 -15.02 -6.42
CA LEU A 53 6.52 -14.45 -5.89
C LEU A 53 6.14 -13.19 -6.67
N THR A 54 4.84 -13.08 -6.94
CA THR A 54 4.18 -11.89 -7.47
C THR A 54 3.29 -11.33 -6.38
N VAL A 55 3.40 -10.04 -6.13
CA VAL A 55 2.52 -9.30 -5.23
C VAL A 55 1.48 -8.60 -6.08
N CYS A 56 0.21 -8.80 -5.76
CA CYS A 56 -0.89 -8.05 -6.36
C CYS A 56 -1.62 -7.26 -5.29
N ILE A 57 -1.95 -6.00 -5.60
CA ILE A 57 -2.78 -5.15 -4.76
C ILE A 57 -4.04 -4.72 -5.50
N LYS A 58 -5.13 -4.57 -4.75
CA LYS A 58 -6.41 -4.09 -5.25
C LYS A 58 -6.95 -3.03 -4.29
N PRO A 59 -6.91 -1.74 -4.69
CA PRO A 59 -7.49 -0.66 -3.89
C PRO A 59 -8.98 -0.88 -3.64
N PHE A 60 -9.44 -0.52 -2.45
CA PHE A 60 -10.87 -0.46 -2.16
C PHE A 60 -11.54 0.66 -2.94
N LYS A 61 -12.84 0.50 -3.19
CA LYS A 61 -13.64 1.43 -4.01
C LYS A 61 -13.65 2.85 -3.43
N ASP A 62 -13.58 2.95 -2.11
CA ASP A 62 -13.63 4.16 -1.30
C ASP A 62 -12.26 4.54 -0.71
N SER A 63 -11.18 3.85 -1.12
CA SER A 63 -9.82 4.20 -0.71
C SER A 63 -9.48 5.62 -1.15
N ALA A 64 -9.02 6.45 -0.22
CA ALA A 64 -8.66 7.83 -0.46
C ALA A 64 -7.62 8.34 0.55
N GLY A 65 -6.98 9.46 0.23
CA GLY A 65 -6.10 10.19 1.14
C GLY A 65 -4.64 9.75 1.09
N ALA A 66 -4.26 8.87 0.17
CA ALA A 66 -2.86 8.51 -0.05
C ALA A 66 -2.60 8.00 -1.47
N ASN A 67 -1.36 8.22 -1.93
CA ASN A 67 -0.80 7.55 -3.10
C ASN A 67 -0.12 6.24 -2.66
N ILE A 68 -0.14 5.23 -3.54
CA ILE A 68 0.58 3.97 -3.33
C ILE A 68 1.68 3.85 -4.38
N TYR A 69 2.90 3.62 -3.93
CA TYR A 69 4.11 3.49 -4.74
C TYR A 69 4.75 2.12 -4.54
N LEU A 70 5.44 1.67 -5.59
CA LEU A 70 6.45 0.64 -5.51
C LEU A 70 7.79 1.33 -5.16
N GLU A 71 8.37 0.97 -4.03
CA GLU A 71 9.66 1.47 -3.58
C GLU A 71 10.76 0.44 -3.83
N LYS A 72 11.86 0.88 -4.45
CA LYS A 72 13.08 0.08 -4.56
C LYS A 72 14.29 0.99 -4.45
N THR A 73 15.15 0.73 -3.47
CA THR A 73 16.45 1.41 -3.30
C THR A 73 16.34 2.94 -3.25
N GLY A 74 15.25 3.46 -2.67
CA GLY A 74 14.96 4.90 -2.56
C GLY A 74 14.23 5.49 -3.77
N GLU A 75 13.98 4.73 -4.83
CA GLU A 75 13.17 5.17 -5.97
C GLU A 75 11.70 4.80 -5.75
N LEU A 76 10.80 5.77 -5.97
CA LEU A 76 9.35 5.59 -5.86
C LEU A 76 8.67 5.61 -7.24
N LYS A 77 8.06 4.49 -7.61
CA LYS A 77 7.23 4.37 -8.81
C LYS A 77 5.75 4.34 -8.44
N LEU A 78 4.98 5.33 -8.88
CA LEU A 78 3.55 5.42 -8.60
C LEU A 78 2.79 4.22 -9.18
N LEU A 79 2.06 3.50 -8.32
CA LEU A 79 1.14 2.42 -8.70
C LEU A 79 -0.30 2.90 -8.71
N VAL A 80 -0.73 3.55 -7.62
CA VAL A 80 -2.10 4.03 -7.42
C VAL A 80 -2.06 5.49 -7.02
N ARG A 81 -2.74 6.34 -7.80
CA ARG A 81 -2.89 7.76 -7.48
C ARG A 81 -4.14 7.97 -6.66
N ASP A 82 -4.05 8.81 -5.62
CA ASP A 82 -5.20 9.27 -4.86
C ASP A 82 -6.24 9.92 -5.79
N GLY A 83 -7.51 9.58 -5.58
CA GLY A 83 -8.61 10.03 -6.44
C GLY A 83 -8.75 9.31 -7.80
N ASP A 84 -7.85 8.37 -8.17
CA ASP A 84 -8.04 7.53 -9.37
C ASP A 84 -9.15 6.50 -9.15
N ARG A 85 -10.37 6.85 -9.56
CA ARG A 85 -11.58 6.02 -9.39
C ARG A 85 -11.69 4.95 -10.48
N ARG A 86 -10.72 4.03 -10.54
CA ARG A 86 -10.78 2.83 -11.38
C ARG A 86 -11.16 1.61 -10.54
N PRO A 87 -12.46 1.41 -10.26
CA PRO A 87 -12.89 0.31 -9.40
C PRO A 87 -12.43 -1.03 -9.99
N GLY A 88 -11.93 -1.89 -9.11
CA GLY A 88 -11.56 -3.27 -9.46
C GLY A 88 -10.22 -3.43 -10.18
N LYS A 89 -9.47 -2.36 -10.44
CA LYS A 89 -8.14 -2.47 -11.05
C LYS A 89 -7.15 -3.11 -10.08
N VAL A 90 -6.45 -4.14 -10.55
CA VAL A 90 -5.42 -4.87 -9.81
C VAL A 90 -4.05 -4.45 -10.33
N TYR A 91 -3.09 -4.28 -9.43
CA TYR A 91 -1.72 -3.91 -9.75
C TYR A 91 -0.78 -4.99 -9.25
N CYS A 92 -0.05 -5.62 -10.16
CA CYS A 92 0.84 -6.74 -9.85
C CYS A 92 2.29 -6.41 -10.18
N PHE A 93 3.22 -6.86 -9.34
CA PHE A 93 4.67 -6.70 -9.50
C PHE A 93 5.40 -7.87 -8.85
N GLY A 94 6.62 -8.14 -9.30
CA GLY A 94 7.47 -9.17 -8.69
C GLY A 94 7.87 -8.76 -7.28
N TYR A 95 7.95 -9.71 -6.34
CA TYR A 95 8.38 -9.42 -4.98
C TYR A 95 9.82 -8.85 -4.93
N ASP A 96 10.66 -9.20 -5.90
CA ASP A 96 12.02 -8.67 -6.07
C ASP A 96 12.07 -7.26 -6.71
N GLN A 97 10.93 -6.76 -7.17
CA GLN A 97 10.82 -5.44 -7.79
C GLN A 97 10.65 -4.31 -6.78
N GLY A 98 10.36 -4.59 -5.51
CA GLY A 98 10.29 -3.57 -4.46
C GLY A 98 9.25 -3.85 -3.39
N GLY A 99 9.21 -2.94 -2.41
CA GLY A 99 8.20 -2.90 -1.34
C GLY A 99 7.08 -1.92 -1.66
N LEU A 100 6.05 -1.91 -0.81
CA LEU A 100 4.96 -0.95 -0.91
C LEU A 100 5.23 0.25 0.00
N PHE A 101 5.13 1.45 -0.58
CA PHE A 101 5.22 2.72 0.13
C PHE A 101 3.93 3.50 -0.08
N VAL A 102 3.26 3.87 1.00
CA VAL A 102 1.97 4.56 0.98
C VAL A 102 2.17 5.94 1.57
N GLU A 103 1.90 6.99 0.80
CA GLU A 103 2.15 8.37 1.21
C GLU A 103 0.84 9.14 1.30
N ALA A 104 0.57 9.73 2.47
CA ALA A 104 -0.61 10.54 2.67
C ALA A 104 -0.60 11.77 1.74
N THR A 105 -1.72 12.03 1.07
CA THR A 105 -1.87 13.26 0.29
C THR A 105 -2.16 14.44 1.21
N PRO A 106 -1.65 15.66 0.92
CA PRO A 106 -1.90 16.82 1.77
C PRO A 106 -3.40 17.10 1.90
N GLN A 107 -3.92 16.96 3.11
CA GLN A 107 -5.33 17.19 3.40
C GLN A 107 -5.54 18.63 3.90
N GLN A 108 -6.56 19.31 3.37
CA GLN A 108 -6.92 20.68 3.77
C GLN A 108 -8.08 20.72 4.79
N ASP A 109 -8.76 19.60 4.98
CA ASP A 109 -9.90 19.45 5.89
C ASP A 109 -9.62 18.35 6.94
N ILE A 110 -10.48 18.28 7.96
CA ILE A 110 -10.43 17.23 9.00
C ILE A 110 -11.35 16.05 8.63
N SER A 111 -11.72 15.90 7.35
CA SER A 111 -12.64 14.84 6.95
C SER A 111 -11.99 13.46 7.13
N ARG A 112 -12.81 12.46 7.48
CA ARG A 112 -12.32 11.09 7.57
C ARG A 112 -11.91 10.60 6.19
N LYS A 113 -10.64 10.24 6.05
CA LYS A 113 -10.11 9.49 4.90
C LYS A 113 -9.60 8.13 5.37
N ILE A 114 -9.78 7.12 4.52
CA ILE A 114 -9.26 5.78 4.75
C ILE A 114 -8.55 5.36 3.48
N THR A 115 -7.26 5.09 3.57
CA THR A 115 -6.53 4.41 2.49
C THR A 115 -6.61 2.93 2.75
N GLY A 116 -7.14 2.17 1.79
CA GLY A 116 -7.29 0.73 1.96
C GLY A 116 -7.17 -0.07 0.69
N PHE A 117 -6.57 -1.24 0.80
CA PHE A 117 -6.39 -2.17 -0.31
C PHE A 117 -6.26 -3.61 0.18
N GLN A 118 -6.68 -4.54 -0.67
CA GLN A 118 -6.33 -5.96 -0.56
C GLN A 118 -4.94 -6.21 -1.13
N TYR A 119 -4.24 -7.18 -0.56
CA TYR A 119 -2.99 -7.70 -1.10
C TYR A 119 -3.05 -9.23 -1.18
N GLU A 120 -2.35 -9.78 -2.16
CA GLU A 120 -2.18 -11.22 -2.35
C GLU A 120 -0.78 -11.51 -2.89
N LEU A 121 -0.15 -12.57 -2.41
CA LEU A 121 1.11 -13.11 -2.87
C LEU A 121 0.84 -14.42 -3.63
N MET A 122 1.15 -14.42 -4.91
CA MET A 122 1.02 -15.57 -5.79
C MET A 122 2.39 -16.11 -6.20
N ASN A 123 2.50 -17.42 -6.37
CA ASN A 123 3.69 -18.00 -6.98
C ASN A 123 3.55 -17.97 -8.50
N LYS A 124 4.57 -17.47 -9.21
CA LYS A 124 4.66 -17.37 -10.67
C LYS A 124 4.46 -18.72 -11.37
N ALA A 125 4.77 -19.84 -10.69
CA ALA A 125 4.49 -21.19 -11.18
C ALA A 125 2.98 -21.45 -11.38
N ILE A 126 2.11 -20.85 -10.57
CA ILE A 126 0.65 -21.10 -10.59
C ILE A 126 -0.06 -20.18 -11.58
N ALA A 127 0.46 -18.97 -11.82
CA ALA A 127 -0.14 -18.01 -12.76
C ALA A 127 -0.04 -18.42 -14.24
N SER A 128 0.89 -19.32 -14.57
CA SER A 128 1.09 -19.79 -15.96
C SER A 128 0.10 -20.90 -16.35
N ASP A 129 -0.49 -21.61 -15.38
CA ASP A 129 -1.43 -22.70 -15.64
C ASP A 129 -2.87 -22.20 -15.94
N LEU A 130 -3.20 -20.95 -15.56
CA LEU A 130 -4.53 -20.39 -15.85
C LEU A 130 -4.63 -19.78 -17.27
N HIS A 131 -3.52 -19.56 -17.94
CA HIS A 131 -3.48 -19.04 -19.33
C HIS A 131 -3.49 -20.14 -20.41
N THR A 132 -3.57 -21.43 -20.03
CA THR A 132 -3.57 -22.57 -20.98
C THR A 132 -4.91 -23.32 -21.04
N VAL A 133 -5.99 -22.75 -20.48
CA VAL A 133 -7.35 -23.27 -20.67
C VAL A 133 -8.24 -22.17 -21.25
N SER A 134 -8.13 -21.97 -22.56
CA SER A 134 -9.13 -21.31 -23.41
C SER A 134 -8.99 -21.84 -24.83
#